data_AF-A0A9D7R9P3-F1
#
_entry.id   AF-A0A9D7R9P3-F1
#
_cell.length_a   1.000
_cell.length_b   1.000
_cell.length_c   1.000
_cell.angle_alpha   90.00
_cell.angle_beta   90.00
_cell.angle_gamma   90.00
#
_symmetry.space_group_name_H-M   'P 1'
#
loop_
_entity.id
_entity.type
_entity.pdbx_description
1 polymer ?
#
loop_
_entity_poly.entity_id
_entity_poly.type
_entity_poly.pdbx_seq_one_letter_code
_entity_poly.pdbx_strand_id
1 'polypeptide(L)'
;MKKRIHELAVERLILREPNDGRVRAVLETCGDGAVPSVRLSLLDARGEPAIVMQVDGDGAPVLHVGHPDRGVTVTISPSAVDLWSGGGVVASVRSSSEGGEIEVADGDGRAVKSLGSR
;
A
#
# COMPACT_ATOMS: atom_id res chain seq x y z
N MET A 1 19.34 -23.61 15.37
CA MET A 1 17.92 -23.58 15.75
C MET A 1 17.07 -23.71 14.49
N LYS A 2 16.38 -24.84 14.26
CA LYS A 2 15.51 -25.01 13.07
C LYS A 2 14.25 -24.17 13.25
N LYS A 3 13.98 -23.21 12.35
CA LYS A 3 12.68 -22.53 12.29
C LYS A 3 11.62 -23.58 12.00
N ARG A 4 10.61 -23.72 12.88
CA ARG A 4 9.39 -24.45 12.56
C ARG A 4 8.54 -23.55 11.69
N ILE A 5 8.35 -23.94 10.44
CA ILE A 5 7.35 -23.34 9.56
C ILE A 5 6.06 -24.09 9.84
N HIS A 6 5.02 -23.36 10.28
CA HIS A 6 3.67 -23.89 10.40
C HIS A 6 2.88 -23.44 9.18
N GLU A 7 2.33 -24.38 8.44
CA GLU A 7 1.51 -24.11 7.25
C GLU A 7 0.04 -24.11 7.66
N LEU A 8 -0.68 -23.06 7.27
CA LEU A 8 -2.08 -22.83 7.60
C LEU A 8 -2.77 -22.34 6.33
N ALA A 9 -3.72 -23.12 5.79
CA ALA A 9 -4.54 -22.72 4.66
C ALA A 9 -5.76 -21.95 5.17
N VAL A 10 -5.76 -20.63 4.96
CA VAL A 10 -6.85 -19.73 5.35
C VAL A 10 -7.01 -18.63 4.30
N GLU A 11 -8.24 -18.17 4.09
CA GLU A 11 -8.50 -16.97 3.28
C GLU A 11 -8.14 -15.68 4.05
N ARG A 12 -8.21 -15.74 5.38
CA ARG A 12 -8.06 -14.58 6.25
C ARG A 12 -7.51 -14.93 7.62
N LEU A 13 -6.47 -14.23 8.03
CA LEU A 13 -5.87 -14.26 9.36
C LEU A 13 -6.08 -12.89 10.02
N ILE A 14 -6.60 -12.87 11.25
CA ILE A 14 -6.92 -11.65 11.99
C ILE A 14 -6.16 -11.65 13.31
N LEU A 15 -5.36 -10.61 13.55
CA LEU A 15 -4.69 -10.37 14.83
C LEU A 15 -5.53 -9.41 15.65
N ARG A 16 -5.85 -9.79 16.89
CA ARG A 16 -6.65 -9.00 17.83
C ARG A 16 -5.87 -8.73 19.10
N GLU A 17 -6.13 -7.59 19.73
CA GLU A 17 -5.68 -7.33 21.09
C GLU A 17 -6.31 -8.34 22.06
N PRO A 18 -5.52 -9.01 22.91
CA PRO A 18 -6.05 -9.99 23.86
C PRO A 18 -7.03 -9.39 24.89
N ASN A 19 -6.82 -8.12 25.25
CA ASN A 19 -7.53 -7.49 26.36
C ASN A 19 -8.91 -6.96 25.98
N ASP A 20 -9.08 -6.48 24.74
CA ASP A 20 -10.32 -5.81 24.31
C ASP A 20 -10.83 -6.28 22.93
N GLY A 21 -10.15 -7.22 22.29
CA GLY A 21 -10.59 -7.83 21.03
C GLY A 21 -10.45 -6.94 19.79
N ARG A 22 -9.91 -5.72 19.92
CA ARG A 22 -9.70 -4.81 18.78
C ARG A 22 -8.79 -5.45 17.75
N VAL A 23 -9.18 -5.36 16.47
CA VAL A 23 -8.35 -5.86 15.37
C VAL A 23 -7.16 -4.94 15.18
N ARG A 24 -5.95 -5.52 15.09
CA ARG A 24 -4.69 -4.78 14.86
C ARG A 24 -4.07 -5.07 13.51
N ALA A 25 -4.29 -6.27 12.98
CA ALA A 25 -3.84 -6.61 11.64
C ALA A 25 -4.75 -7.64 10.98
N VAL A 26 -4.80 -7.60 9.65
CA VAL A 26 -5.49 -8.58 8.81
C VAL A 26 -4.54 -8.98 7.69
N LEU A 27 -4.31 -10.28 7.51
CA LEU A 27 -3.66 -10.85 6.34
C LEU A 27 -4.71 -11.65 5.58
N GLU A 28 -4.93 -11.34 4.31
CA GLU A 28 -5.98 -11.97 3.52
C GLU A 28 -5.62 -12.08 2.05
N THR A 29 -6.25 -13.02 1.36
CA THR A 29 -6.28 -13.07 -0.10
C THR A 29 -7.48 -12.24 -0.59
N CYS A 30 -7.25 -11.26 -1.45
CA CYS A 30 -8.29 -10.41 -2.03
C CYS A 30 -8.51 -10.74 -3.52
N GLY A 31 -9.79 -10.75 -3.92
CA GLY A 31 -10.23 -10.88 -5.31
C GLY A 31 -11.01 -12.18 -5.57
N ASP A 32 -12.07 -12.08 -6.37
CA ASP A 32 -12.97 -13.21 -6.71
C ASP A 32 -12.52 -13.97 -7.98
N GLY A 33 -11.28 -13.74 -8.44
CA GLY A 33 -10.79 -14.13 -9.77
C GLY A 33 -9.59 -15.09 -9.79
N ALA A 34 -9.09 -15.38 -10.99
CA ALA A 34 -8.02 -16.36 -11.26
C ALA A 34 -6.64 -16.00 -10.68
N VAL A 35 -6.43 -14.74 -10.31
CA VAL A 35 -5.14 -14.25 -9.79
C VAL A 35 -5.39 -13.50 -8.48
N PRO A 36 -5.36 -14.21 -7.33
CA PRO A 36 -5.63 -13.60 -6.03
C PRO A 36 -4.49 -12.65 -5.66
N SER A 37 -4.83 -11.47 -5.17
CA SER A 37 -3.86 -10.59 -4.52
C SER A 37 -3.74 -10.97 -3.05
N VAL A 38 -2.57 -10.74 -2.43
CA VAL A 38 -2.38 -10.93 -0.98
C VAL A 38 -2.24 -9.56 -0.34
N ARG A 39 -2.99 -9.30 0.72
CA ARG A 39 -2.99 -8.02 1.43
C ARG A 39 -2.74 -8.21 2.92
N LEU A 40 -1.79 -7.44 3.46
CA LEU A 40 -1.58 -7.24 4.89
C LEU A 40 -1.95 -5.81 5.27
N SER A 41 -2.99 -5.66 6.09
CA SER A 41 -3.43 -4.38 6.64
C SER A 41 -3.06 -4.28 8.11
N LEU A 42 -2.36 -3.22 8.51
CA LEU A 42 -2.14 -2.84 9.90
C LEU A 42 -3.08 -1.69 10.25
N LEU A 43 -3.83 -1.85 11.33
CA LEU A 43 -4.89 -0.93 11.72
C LEU A 43 -4.44 0.02 12.84
N ASP A 44 -4.92 1.26 12.78
CA ASP A 44 -4.76 2.27 13.82
C ASP A 44 -5.60 1.94 15.08
N ALA A 45 -5.58 2.84 16.06
CA ALA A 45 -6.32 2.66 17.31
C ALA A 45 -7.86 2.68 17.14
N ARG A 46 -8.36 3.18 16.01
CA ARG A 46 -9.77 3.26 15.64
C ARG A 46 -10.21 2.07 14.78
N GLY A 47 -9.27 1.22 14.37
CA GLY A 47 -9.54 0.06 13.50
C GLY A 47 -9.48 0.40 12.01
N GLU A 48 -8.91 1.55 11.64
CA GLU A 48 -8.79 2.00 10.26
C GLU A 48 -7.41 1.61 9.69
N PRO A 49 -7.27 1.30 8.39
CA PRO A 49 -5.97 1.02 7.79
C PRO A 49 -4.99 2.18 7.95
N ALA A 50 -3.85 1.89 8.58
CA ALA A 50 -2.72 2.81 8.75
C ALA A 50 -1.56 2.46 7.82
N ILE A 51 -1.34 1.17 7.58
CA ILE A 51 -0.35 0.66 6.63
C ILE A 51 -0.98 -0.52 5.90
N VAL A 52 -0.92 -0.52 4.58
CA VAL A 52 -1.39 -1.62 3.74
C VAL A 52 -0.28 -2.07 2.82
N MET A 53 0.09 -3.35 2.88
CA MET A 53 0.99 -3.98 1.92
C MET A 53 0.18 -4.93 1.06
N GLN A 54 0.38 -4.88 -0.24
CA GLN A 54 -0.30 -5.74 -1.19
C GLN A 54 0.69 -6.30 -2.21
N VAL A 55 0.47 -7.54 -2.63
CA VAL A 55 1.06 -8.11 -3.84
C VAL A 55 -0.11 -8.42 -4.76
N ASP A 56 -0.14 -7.81 -5.94
CA ASP A 56 -1.19 -8.07 -6.92
C ASP A 56 -1.01 -9.44 -7.60
N GLY A 57 -1.92 -9.76 -8.51
CA GLY A 57 -1.88 -11.03 -9.21
C GLY A 57 -0.65 -11.22 -10.10
N ASP A 58 -0.07 -10.13 -10.60
CA ASP A 58 1.13 -10.15 -11.43
C ASP A 58 2.42 -10.20 -10.58
N GLY A 59 2.28 -10.23 -9.26
CA GLY A 59 3.38 -10.27 -8.30
C GLY A 59 3.98 -8.89 -8.01
N ALA A 60 3.36 -7.80 -8.44
CA ALA A 60 3.86 -6.46 -8.19
C ALA A 60 3.54 -6.04 -6.74
N PRO A 61 4.56 -5.64 -5.95
CA PRO A 61 4.35 -5.19 -4.58
C PRO A 61 3.92 -3.72 -4.54
N VAL A 62 2.94 -3.40 -3.69
CA VAL A 62 2.51 -2.04 -3.39
C VAL A 62 2.42 -1.84 -1.88
N LEU A 63 2.90 -0.71 -1.39
CA LEU A 63 2.80 -0.28 0.00
C LEU A 63 2.06 1.06 0.09
N HIS A 64 1.01 1.12 0.89
CA HIS A 64 0.31 2.34 1.24
C HIS A 64 0.59 2.69 2.71
N VAL A 65 0.98 3.93 2.98
CA VAL A 65 1.09 4.52 4.32
C VAL A 65 -0.02 5.55 4.46
N GLY A 66 -0.86 5.41 5.47
CA GLY A 66 -2.13 6.14 5.58
C GLY A 66 -3.31 5.35 5.01
N HIS A 67 -4.50 5.92 5.15
CA HIS A 67 -5.71 5.27 4.66
C HIS A 67 -5.83 5.49 3.15
N PRO A 68 -5.86 4.43 2.32
CA PRO A 68 -5.84 4.55 0.86
C PRO A 68 -7.02 5.40 0.33
N ASP A 69 -8.21 5.24 0.93
CA ASP A 69 -9.42 5.92 0.46
C ASP A 69 -9.75 7.27 1.15
N ARG A 70 -8.99 7.71 2.18
CA ARG A 70 -9.28 8.98 2.91
C ARG A 70 -8.41 10.15 2.47
N GLY A 71 -7.70 9.99 1.35
CA GLY A 71 -7.08 11.09 0.63
C GLY A 71 -5.66 11.45 1.05
N VAL A 72 -5.18 11.14 2.26
CA VAL A 72 -3.75 11.33 2.62
C VAL A 72 -3.06 9.98 2.71
N THR A 73 -2.32 9.63 1.66
CA THR A 73 -1.54 8.39 1.62
C THR A 73 -0.22 8.57 0.89
N VAL A 74 0.81 7.83 1.28
CA VAL A 74 2.00 7.60 0.46
C VAL A 74 1.88 6.23 -0.14
N THR A 75 1.91 6.14 -1.47
CA THR A 75 1.93 4.87 -2.20
C THR A 75 3.32 4.62 -2.75
N ILE A 76 3.89 3.46 -2.47
CA ILE A 76 5.18 3.00 -2.97
C ILE A 76 4.91 1.79 -3.86
N SER A 77 5.27 1.91 -5.13
CA SER A 77 5.17 0.88 -6.16
C SER A 77 6.57 0.61 -6.76
N PRO A 78 6.74 -0.38 -7.64
CA PRO A 78 8.04 -0.66 -8.25
C PRO A 78 8.60 0.50 -9.08
N SER A 79 7.74 1.36 -9.62
CA SER A 79 8.14 2.45 -10.52
C SER A 79 8.02 3.84 -9.91
N ALA A 80 7.32 3.99 -8.78
CA ALA A 80 7.02 5.30 -8.22
C ALA A 80 6.85 5.32 -6.70
N VAL A 81 7.14 6.48 -6.11
CA VAL A 81 6.68 6.90 -4.80
C VAL A 81 5.75 8.09 -4.98
N ASP A 82 4.48 7.91 -4.69
CA ASP A 82 3.44 8.92 -4.86
C ASP A 82 2.92 9.38 -3.49
N LEU A 83 2.87 10.70 -3.29
CA LEU A 83 2.18 11.34 -2.19
C LEU A 83 0.81 11.81 -2.66
N TRP A 84 -0.23 11.41 -1.94
CA TRP A 84 -1.62 11.71 -2.27
C TRP A 84 -2.22 12.71 -1.27
N SER A 85 -3.07 13.59 -1.78
CA SER A 85 -3.94 14.46 -1.00
C SER A 85 -5.30 14.55 -1.70
N GLY A 86 -6.41 14.44 -0.96
CA GLY A 86 -7.75 14.70 -1.50
C GLY A 86 -8.18 13.83 -2.68
N GLY A 87 -7.58 12.65 -2.88
CA GLY A 87 -7.88 11.76 -4.01
C GLY A 87 -7.03 11.99 -5.26
N GLY A 88 -6.03 12.88 -5.21
CA GLY A 88 -5.05 13.09 -6.28
C GLY A 88 -3.61 12.97 -5.79
N VAL A 89 -2.69 12.69 -6.72
CA VAL A 89 -1.24 12.75 -6.47
C VAL A 89 -0.83 14.21 -6.41
N VAL A 90 -0.17 14.62 -5.34
CA VAL A 90 0.38 15.98 -5.16
C VAL A 90 1.89 16.02 -5.30
N ALA A 91 2.56 14.87 -5.18
CA ALA A 91 3.97 14.72 -5.52
C ALA A 91 4.27 13.28 -5.93
N SER A 92 5.16 13.10 -6.91
CA SER A 92 5.59 11.80 -7.40
C SER A 92 7.11 11.79 -7.61
N VAL A 93 7.76 10.70 -7.23
CA VAL A 93 9.13 10.38 -7.64
C VAL A 93 9.06 9.10 -8.45
N ARG A 94 9.39 9.17 -9.74
CA ARG A 94 9.37 8.07 -10.68
C ARG A 94 10.79 7.67 -11.07
N SER A 95 10.99 6.38 -11.28
CA SER A 95 12.25 5.84 -11.79
C SER A 95 11.96 4.85 -12.91
N SER A 96 12.74 4.93 -13.97
CA SER A 96 12.68 4.04 -15.12
C SER A 96 14.09 3.74 -15.64
N SER A 97 14.20 2.83 -16.61
CA SER A 97 15.46 2.61 -17.33
C SER A 97 15.97 3.84 -18.09
N GLU A 98 15.09 4.80 -18.36
CA GLU A 98 15.40 6.04 -19.10
C GLU A 98 15.79 7.20 -18.17
N GLY A 99 15.74 6.99 -16.84
CA GLY A 99 16.08 8.01 -15.85
C GLY A 99 15.00 8.18 -14.78
N GLY A 100 15.22 9.18 -13.92
CA GLY A 100 14.31 9.54 -12.84
C GLY A 100 13.58 10.86 -13.12
N GLU A 101 12.37 10.97 -12.59
CA GLU A 101 11.53 12.16 -12.65
C GLU A 101 10.94 12.47 -11.27
N ILE A 102 10.88 13.75 -10.92
CA ILE A 102 10.16 14.26 -9.76
C ILE A 102 9.11 15.24 -10.26
N GLU A 103 7.85 14.97 -9.93
CA GLU A 103 6.72 15.84 -10.25
C GLU A 103 6.04 16.34 -8.97
N VAL A 104 5.63 17.60 -8.96
CA VAL A 104 4.78 18.21 -7.93
C VAL A 104 3.54 18.75 -8.62
N ALA A 105 2.37 18.45 -8.06
CA ALA A 105 1.07 18.84 -8.58
C ALA A 105 0.27 19.67 -7.57
N ASP A 106 -0.74 20.39 -8.07
CA ASP A 106 -1.71 21.09 -7.23
C ASP A 106 -2.74 20.11 -6.63
N GLY A 107 -3.69 20.63 -5.83
CA GLY A 107 -4.75 19.82 -5.23
C GLY A 107 -5.72 19.17 -6.22
N ASP A 108 -5.71 19.61 -7.49
CA ASP A 108 -6.49 19.02 -8.57
C ASP A 108 -5.69 17.94 -9.33
N GLY A 109 -4.45 17.68 -8.94
CA GLY A 109 -3.55 16.73 -9.59
C GLY A 109 -2.90 17.27 -10.87
N ARG A 110 -2.91 18.60 -11.11
CA ARG A 110 -2.21 19.18 -12.26
C ARG A 110 -0.75 19.46 -11.92
N ALA A 111 0.17 19.01 -12.78
CA ALA A 111 1.60 19.27 -12.62
C ALA A 111 1.91 20.78 -12.55
N VAL A 112 2.55 21.21 -11.47
CA VAL A 112 3.04 22.57 -11.23
C VAL A 112 4.56 22.65 -11.48
N LYS A 113 5.28 21.55 -11.23
CA LYS A 113 6.72 21.46 -11.46
C LYS A 113 7.13 20.02 -11.78
N SER A 114 7.96 19.83 -12.80
CA SER A 114 8.65 18.58 -13.07
C SER A 114 10.16 18.82 -13.20
N LEU A 115 10.95 17.87 -12.70
CA LEU A 115 12.39 17.81 -12.85
C LEU A 115 12.78 16.37 -13.22
N GLY A 116 13.43 16.17 -14.36
CA GLY A 116 13.86 14.85 -14.80
C GLY A 116 15.25 14.86 -15.41
N SER A 117 15.97 13.75 -15.23
CA SER A 117 17.19 13.45 -15.99
C SER A 117 16.79 12.58 -17.18
N ARG A 118 16.99 13.06 -18.41
CA ARG A 118 16.96 12.23 -19.61
C ARG A 118 18.32 11.56 -19.83
#